data_AF-A0A9D5SHT9-F1
#
_entry.id   AF-A0A9D5SHT9-F1
#
_cell.length_a   1.000
_cell.length_b   1.000
_cell.length_c   1.000
_cell.angle_alpha   90.00
_cell.angle_beta   90.00
_cell.angle_gamma   90.00
#
_symmetry.space_group_name_H-M   'P 1'
#
loop_
_entity.id
_entity.type
_entity.pdbx_description
1 polymer ?
#
loop_
_entity_poly.entity_id
_entity_poly.type
_entity_poly.pdbx_seq_one_letter_code
_entity_poly.pdbx_strand_id
1 'polypeptide(L)' 'MSCLRVILCIIFPPLAVVDQGCGSFVITFLLTLCGWVPGVIAALVILNRKE' A
#
# COMPACT_ATOMS: atom_id res chain seq x y z
N MET A 1 3.67 -9.20 -10.28
CA MET A 1 3.55 -9.17 -8.78
C MET A 1 4.28 -10.32 -8.06
N SER A 2 5.37 -10.07 -7.32
CA SER A 2 5.93 -11.08 -6.39
C SER A 2 5.04 -11.24 -5.16
N CYS A 3 4.68 -12.47 -4.77
CA CYS A 3 3.84 -12.77 -3.60
C CYS A 3 4.36 -12.11 -2.31
N LEU A 4 5.68 -11.91 -2.19
CA LEU A 4 6.32 -11.18 -1.09
C LEU A 4 5.83 -9.73 -0.95
N ARG A 5 5.57 -9.01 -2.05
CA ARG A 5 5.05 -7.63 -1.98
C ARG A 5 3.61 -7.58 -1.49
N VAL A 6 2.80 -8.59 -1.79
CA VAL A 6 1.41 -8.70 -1.30
C VAL A 6 1.38 -8.98 0.20
N ILE A 7 2.26 -9.87 0.69
CA ILE A 7 2.40 -10.15 2.13
C ILE A 7 2.87 -8.91 2.89
N LEU A 8 3.87 -8.18 2.36
CA LEU A 8 4.32 -6.91 2.94
C LEU A 8 3.20 -5.86 2.96
N CYS A 9 2.35 -5.83 1.94
CA CYS A 9 1.23 -4.89 1.82
C CYS A 9 0.14 -5.12 2.90
N ILE A 10 -0.06 -6.37 3.31
CA ILE A 10 -1.02 -6.72 4.38
C ILE A 10 -0.43 -6.35 5.76
N ILE A 11 0.82 -6.71 6.03
CA ILE A 11 1.45 -6.46 7.34
C ILE A 11 1.77 -4.97 7.53
N PHE A 12 2.29 -4.31 6.50
CA PHE A 12 2.75 -2.93 6.53
C PHE A 12 2.45 -2.23 5.18
N PRO A 13 1.18 -1.85 4.94
CA PRO A 13 0.75 -1.21 3.70
C PRO A 13 1.58 0.01 3.27
N PRO A 14 1.96 0.97 4.15
CA PRO A 14 2.75 2.12 3.71
C PRO A 14 4.15 1.73 3.22
N LEU A 15 4.78 0.71 3.80
CA LEU A 15 6.13 0.27 3.42
C LEU A 15 6.16 -0.35 2.02
N ALA A 16 5.10 -1.05 1.62
CA ALA A 16 4.97 -1.65 0.29
C ALA A 16 4.83 -0.59 -0.82
N VAL A 17 4.45 0.64 -0.47
CA VAL A 17 4.14 1.74 -1.39
C VAL A 17 5.26 2.81 -1.42
N VAL A 18 6.32 2.66 -0.62
CA VAL A 18 7.51 3.55 -0.64
C VAL A 18 8.12 3.66 -2.04
N ASP A 19 8.26 2.54 -2.75
CA ASP A 19 8.75 2.50 -4.15
C ASP A 19 7.78 3.14 -5.16
N GLN A 20 6.53 3.39 -4.76
CA GLN A 20 5.50 3.88 -5.67
C GLN A 20 5.48 5.42 -5.77
N GLY A 21 6.03 6.13 -4.77
CA GLY A 21 6.14 7.58 -4.70
C GLY A 21 5.59 8.18 -3.40
N CYS A 22 6.10 9.36 -3.01
CA CYS A 22 5.77 10.01 -1.73
C CYS A 22 4.26 10.29 -1.56
N GLY A 23 3.55 10.66 -2.63
CA GLY A 23 2.10 10.89 -2.57
C GLY A 23 1.30 9.62 -2.22
N SER A 24 1.62 8.49 -2.87
CA SER A 24 0.97 7.21 -2.58
C SER A 24 1.28 6.69 -1.17
N PHE A 25 2.49 6.94 -0.67
CA PHE A 25 2.88 6.63 0.71
C PHE A 25 2.01 7.40 1.72
N VAL A 26 1.86 8.72 1.53
CA VAL A 26 1.08 9.58 2.45
C VAL A 26 -0.40 9.22 2.45
N ILE A 27 -1.00 8.94 1.28
CA ILE A 27 -2.41 8.55 1.17
C ILE A 27 -2.64 7.21 1.87
N THR A 28 -1.79 6.21 1.60
CA THR A 28 -1.89 4.89 2.22
C THR A 28 -1.70 4.99 3.74
N PHE A 29 -0.76 5.81 4.21
CA PHE A 29 -0.50 6.03 5.63
C PHE A 29 -1.68 6.71 6.36
N LEU A 30 -2.28 7.75 5.76
CA LEU A 30 -3.49 8.37 6.28
C LEU A 30 -4.67 7.38 6.32
N LEU A 31 -4.86 6.60 5.26
CA LEU A 31 -5.93 5.60 5.21
C LEU A 31 -5.71 4.53 6.27
N THR A 32 -4.49 4.02 6.44
CA THR A 32 -4.14 3.05 7.50
C THR A 32 -4.41 3.61 8.91
N LEU A 33 -4.20 4.91 9.14
CA LEU A 33 -4.55 5.59 10.40
C LEU A 33 -6.06 5.72 10.60
N CYS A 34 -6.84 5.99 9.54
CA CYS A 34 -8.30 6.01 9.59
C CYS A 34 -8.93 4.59 9.66
N GLY A 35 -8.20 3.57 9.21
CA GLY A 35 -8.59 2.17 9.26
C GLY A 35 -7.61 1.27 8.49
N TRP A 36 -7.30 0.11 9.04
CA TRP A 36 -6.34 -0.79 8.38
C TRP A 36 -6.83 -1.30 7.01
N VAL A 37 -8.11 -1.65 6.91
CA VAL A 37 -8.75 -2.17 5.68
C VAL A 37 -8.58 -1.24 4.48
N PRO A 38 -8.96 0.06 4.54
CA PRO A 38 -8.79 0.95 3.40
C PRO A 38 -7.32 1.15 3.01
N GLY A 39 -6.38 1.13 3.96
CA GLY A 39 -4.95 1.21 3.66
C GLY A 39 -4.43 0.03 2.82
N VAL A 40 -4.84 -1.20 3.16
CA VAL A 40 -4.46 -2.40 2.39
C VAL A 40 -5.07 -2.37 0.98
N ILE A 41 -6.34 -1.95 0.84
CA ILE A 41 -7.00 -1.84 -0.47
C ILE A 41 -6.31 -0.78 -1.33
N ALA A 42 -6.00 0.39 -0.77
CA ALA A 42 -5.31 1.45 -1.50
C ALA A 42 -3.94 0.98 -2.01
N ALA A 43 -3.16 0.33 -1.15
CA ALA A 43 -1.86 -0.21 -1.50
C ALA A 43 -1.94 -1.32 -2.57
N LEU A 44 -2.95 -2.21 -2.51
CA LEU A 44 -3.21 -3.22 -3.54
C LEU A 44 -3.61 -2.62 -4.90
N VAL A 45 -4.45 -1.58 -4.91
CA VAL A 45 -4.86 -0.88 -6.13
C VAL A 45 -3.69 -0.15 -6.77
N ILE A 46 -2.88 0.56 -5.97
CA ILE A 46 -1.70 1.29 -6.46
C ILE A 46 -0.69 0.32 -7.06
N LEU A 47 -0.43 -0.80 -6.37
CA LEU A 47 0.49 -1.82 -6.85
C LEU A 47 -0.02 -2.43 -8.18
N ASN A 48 -1.29 -2.82 -8.27
CA ASN A 48 -1.89 -3.37 -9.50
C ASN A 48 -1.95 -2.37 -10.67
N ARG A 49 -1.98 -1.06 -10.40
CA ARG A 49 -2.03 -0.05 -11.47
C ARG A 49 -0.68 0.26 -12.11
N LYS A 50 0.42 -0.23 -11.53
CA LYS A 50 1.79 0.09 -11.98
C LYS A 50 2.45 -1.04 -12.78
N GLU A 51 1.73 -2.12 -13.08
CA GLU A 51 2.01 -3.01 -14.22
C GLU A 51 1.20 -2.57 -15.43
#